data_AF-A0A7V0IWB3-F1
#
_entry.id   AF-A0A7V0IWB3-F1
#
_cell.length_a   1.000
_cell.length_b   1.000
_cell.length_c   1.000
_cell.angle_alpha   90.00
_cell.angle_beta   90.00
_cell.angle_gamma   90.00
#
_symmetry.space_group_name_H-M   'P 1'
#
loop_
_entity.id
_entity.type
_entity.pdbx_description
1 polymer ?
#
loop_
_entity_poly.entity_id
_entity_poly.type
_entity_poly.pdbx_seq_one_letter_code
_entity_poly.pdbx_strand_id
1 'polypeptide(L)'
;MMRAMVIAVFLFIAFNVYAEEDIVSLVEQQSIELDKKEEIVKKETARLGTLKKEVEEDIAKYTKLLKQIEKSLQQAEEKGNKRLKHVAKAYEAMPPEDAAARISGLDTKTAVRILLKMNSKKAGLVMGMIETKKATRLTKEIAKLKK
;
A
#
# COMPACT_ATOMS: atom_id res chain seq x y z
N MET A 1 -46.66 -39.01 -68.88
CA MET A 1 -46.60 -37.70 -68.18
C MET A 1 -46.81 -37.83 -66.68
N MET A 2 -47.87 -38.50 -66.22
CA MET A 2 -48.21 -38.61 -64.78
C MET A 2 -47.16 -39.30 -63.88
N ARG A 3 -46.45 -40.33 -64.38
CA ARG A 3 -45.38 -41.03 -63.61
C ARG A 3 -44.14 -40.17 -63.33
N ALA A 4 -43.74 -39.30 -64.26
CA ALA A 4 -42.58 -38.42 -64.08
C ALA A 4 -42.87 -37.30 -63.06
N MET A 5 -44.12 -36.83 -63.03
CA MET A 5 -44.58 -35.81 -62.08
C MET A 5 -44.60 -36.34 -60.64
N VAL A 6 -45.00 -37.59 -60.42
CA VAL A 6 -44.97 -38.22 -59.09
C VAL A 6 -43.53 -38.38 -58.58
N ILE A 7 -42.59 -38.78 -59.44
CA ILE A 7 -41.17 -38.91 -59.07
C ILE A 7 -40.56 -37.52 -58.77
N ALA A 8 -40.90 -36.49 -59.54
CA ALA A 8 -40.44 -35.13 -59.30
C ALA A 8 -40.97 -34.56 -57.97
N VAL A 9 -42.23 -34.84 -57.63
CA VAL A 9 -42.82 -34.46 -56.33
C VAL A 9 -42.15 -35.22 -55.19
N PHE A 10 -41.89 -36.51 -55.35
CA PHE A 10 -41.17 -37.30 -54.33
C PHE A 10 -39.74 -36.81 -54.11
N LEU A 11 -39.01 -36.49 -55.19
CA LEU A 11 -37.67 -35.90 -55.11
C LEU A 11 -37.71 -34.52 -54.47
N PHE A 12 -38.72 -33.71 -54.74
CA PHE A 12 -38.89 -32.38 -54.13
C PHE A 12 -39.20 -32.48 -52.63
N ILE A 13 -40.06 -33.42 -52.22
CA ILE A 13 -40.38 -33.69 -50.81
C ILE A 13 -39.14 -34.23 -50.08
N ALA A 14 -38.44 -35.21 -50.66
CA ALA A 14 -37.22 -35.74 -50.08
C ALA A 14 -36.15 -34.66 -49.94
N PHE A 15 -35.95 -33.81 -50.96
CA PHE A 15 -34.99 -32.71 -50.92
C PHE A 15 -35.31 -31.68 -49.83
N ASN A 16 -36.59 -31.36 -49.60
CA ASN A 16 -37.01 -30.47 -48.51
C ASN A 16 -36.81 -31.11 -47.12
N VAL A 17 -37.10 -32.41 -46.96
CA VAL A 17 -36.91 -33.12 -45.69
C VAL A 17 -35.43 -33.20 -45.29
N TYR A 18 -34.53 -33.49 -46.23
CA TYR A 18 -33.08 -33.50 -45.95
C TYR A 18 -32.54 -32.11 -45.58
N ALA A 19 -33.03 -31.04 -46.24
CA ALA A 19 -32.62 -29.68 -45.92
C ALA A 19 -33.11 -29.22 -44.53
N GLU A 20 -34.25 -29.73 -44.06
CA GLU A 20 -34.80 -29.44 -42.74
C GLU A 20 -34.03 -30.15 -41.62
N GLU A 21 -33.64 -31.42 -41.82
CA GLU A 21 -32.78 -32.17 -40.87
C GLU A 21 -31.38 -31.54 -40.70
N ASP A 22 -30.75 -31.08 -41.79
CA ASP A 22 -29.44 -30.42 -41.75
C ASP A 22 -29.49 -29.09 -40.96
N ILE A 23 -30.55 -28.30 -41.13
CA ILE A 23 -30.72 -27.03 -40.39
C ILE A 23 -30.98 -27.29 -38.90
N VAL A 24 -31.82 -28.27 -38.58
CA VAL A 24 -32.12 -28.64 -37.18
C VAL A 24 -30.85 -29.09 -36.46
N SER A 25 -30.03 -29.93 -37.10
CA SER A 25 -28.77 -30.40 -36.51
C SER A 25 -27.75 -29.27 -36.31
N LEU A 26 -27.70 -28.29 -37.21
CA LEU A 26 -26.84 -27.12 -37.09
C LEU A 26 -27.26 -26.21 -35.92
N VAL A 27 -28.57 -26.00 -35.75
CA VAL A 27 -29.14 -25.24 -34.63
C VAL A 27 -28.89 -25.96 -33.30
N GLU A 28 -29.03 -27.28 -33.26
CA GLU A 28 -28.75 -28.09 -32.07
C GLU A 28 -27.26 -28.03 -31.67
N GLN A 29 -26.35 -28.12 -32.65
CA GLN A 29 -24.91 -27.94 -32.41
C GLN A 29 -24.59 -26.54 -31.88
N GLN A 30 -25.21 -25.49 -32.43
CA GLN A 30 -25.05 -24.13 -31.94
C GLN A 30 -25.58 -23.96 -30.52
N SER A 31 -26.74 -24.56 -30.19
CA SER A 31 -27.28 -24.56 -28.83
C SER A 31 -26.30 -25.18 -27.84
N ILE A 32 -25.75 -26.35 -28.17
CA ILE A 32 -24.78 -27.05 -27.31
C ILE A 32 -23.50 -26.22 -27.12
N GLU A 33 -23.03 -25.53 -28.17
CA GLU A 33 -21.86 -24.65 -28.06
C GLU A 33 -22.14 -23.43 -27.19
N LEU A 34 -23.32 -22.83 -27.33
CA LEU A 34 -23.76 -21.70 -26.50
C LEU A 34 -23.90 -22.11 -25.03
N ASP A 35 -24.50 -23.27 -24.74
CA ASP A 35 -24.64 -23.79 -23.38
C ASP A 35 -23.27 -24.00 -22.72
N LYS A 36 -22.30 -24.55 -23.47
CA LYS A 36 -20.92 -24.71 -22.99
C LYS A 36 -20.27 -23.36 -22.70
N LYS A 37 -20.45 -22.37 -23.59
CA LYS A 37 -19.92 -21.02 -23.40
C LYS A 37 -20.55 -20.34 -22.19
N GLU A 38 -21.86 -20.47 -22.01
CA GLU A 38 -22.59 -19.92 -20.86
C GLU A 38 -22.08 -20.52 -19.56
N GLU A 39 -21.90 -21.84 -19.49
CA GLU A 39 -21.35 -22.52 -18.32
C GLU A 39 -19.92 -22.08 -17.98
N ILE A 40 -19.07 -21.86 -19.00
CA ILE A 40 -17.72 -21.32 -18.80
C ILE A 40 -17.80 -19.89 -18.26
N VAL A 41 -18.60 -19.02 -18.89
CA VAL A 41 -18.75 -17.62 -18.48
C VAL A 41 -19.29 -17.54 -17.06
N LYS A 42 -20.24 -18.39 -16.69
CA LYS A 42 -20.82 -18.46 -15.34
C LYS A 42 -19.78 -18.87 -14.31
N LYS A 43 -18.96 -19.90 -14.60
CA LYS A 43 -17.86 -20.34 -13.72
C LYS A 43 -16.80 -19.25 -13.54
N GLU A 44 -16.37 -18.61 -14.63
CA GLU A 44 -15.39 -17.53 -14.56
C GLU A 44 -15.95 -16.30 -13.83
N THR A 45 -17.22 -15.96 -14.03
CA THR A 45 -17.87 -14.84 -13.30
C THR A 45 -17.93 -15.12 -11.81
N ALA A 46 -18.28 -16.35 -11.41
CA ALA A 46 -18.28 -16.75 -10.01
C ALA A 46 -16.86 -16.69 -9.40
N ARG A 47 -15.86 -17.21 -10.13
CA ARG A 47 -14.46 -17.17 -9.70
C ARG A 47 -13.94 -15.74 -9.55
N LEU A 48 -14.22 -14.87 -10.53
CA LEU A 48 -13.86 -13.45 -10.48
C LEU A 48 -14.56 -12.73 -9.33
N GLY A 49 -15.82 -13.07 -9.04
CA GLY A 49 -16.55 -12.57 -7.90
C GLY A 49 -15.87 -12.91 -6.56
N THR A 50 -15.48 -14.17 -6.38
CA THR A 50 -14.73 -14.60 -5.19
C THR A 50 -13.39 -13.89 -5.08
N LEU A 51 -12.61 -13.85 -6.17
CA LEU A 51 -11.30 -13.21 -6.17
C LEU A 51 -11.40 -11.70 -5.88
N LYS A 52 -12.40 -11.04 -6.46
CA LYS A 52 -12.68 -9.62 -6.18
C LYS A 52 -12.96 -9.40 -4.69
N LYS A 53 -13.76 -10.27 -4.08
CA LYS A 53 -14.08 -10.19 -2.64
C LYS A 53 -12.83 -10.39 -1.79
N GLU A 54 -11.99 -11.38 -2.10
CA GLU A 54 -10.72 -11.61 -1.41
C GLU A 54 -9.80 -10.39 -1.50
N VAL A 55 -9.68 -9.79 -2.69
CA VAL A 55 -8.88 -8.57 -2.90
C VAL A 55 -9.45 -7.40 -2.09
N GLU A 56 -10.76 -7.21 -2.05
CA GLU A 56 -11.40 -6.16 -1.25
C GLU A 56 -11.17 -6.37 0.26
N GLU A 57 -11.26 -7.60 0.75
CA GLU A 57 -10.96 -7.97 2.14
C GLU A 57 -9.48 -7.71 2.50
N ASP A 58 -8.57 -8.08 1.60
CA ASP A 58 -7.13 -7.83 1.76
C ASP A 58 -6.81 -6.34 1.78
N ILE A 59 -7.38 -5.55 0.87
CA ILE A 59 -7.23 -4.09 0.86
C ILE A 59 -7.71 -3.49 2.18
N ALA A 60 -8.87 -3.92 2.69
CA ALA A 60 -9.41 -3.44 3.96
C ALA A 60 -8.47 -3.79 5.14
N LYS A 61 -7.95 -5.02 5.15
CA LYS A 61 -6.98 -5.50 6.16
C LYS A 61 -5.69 -4.70 6.11
N TYR A 62 -5.08 -4.52 4.95
CA TYR A 62 -3.83 -3.78 4.80
C TYR A 62 -4.01 -2.30 5.15
N THR A 63 -5.11 -1.68 4.74
CA THR A 63 -5.43 -0.29 5.10
C THR A 63 -5.54 -0.15 6.63
N LYS A 64 -6.20 -1.09 7.30
CA LYS A 64 -6.30 -1.09 8.77
C LYS A 64 -4.93 -1.26 9.44
N LEU A 65 -4.10 -2.17 8.95
CA LEU A 65 -2.75 -2.38 9.47
C LEU A 65 -1.87 -1.14 9.28
N LEU A 66 -1.91 -0.52 8.10
CA LEU A 66 -1.17 0.72 7.82
C LEU A 66 -1.56 1.81 8.81
N LYS A 67 -2.85 2.03 9.03
CA LYS A 67 -3.35 3.01 10.00
C LYS A 67 -2.90 2.71 11.44
N GLN A 68 -2.82 1.44 11.82
CA GLN A 68 -2.32 1.04 13.14
C GLN A 68 -0.82 1.29 13.29
N ILE A 69 -0.04 1.02 12.22
CA ILE A 69 1.40 1.28 12.18
C ILE A 69 1.66 2.79 12.28
N GLU A 70 0.98 3.61 11.47
CA GLU A 70 1.09 5.07 11.51
C GLU A 70 0.76 5.62 12.90
N LYS A 71 -0.33 5.16 13.51
CA LYS A 71 -0.71 5.57 14.87
C LYS A 71 0.36 5.17 15.88
N SER A 72 0.91 3.96 15.79
CA SER A 72 1.94 3.49 16.71
C SER A 72 3.24 4.27 16.55
N LEU A 73 3.61 4.60 15.32
CA LEU A 73 4.77 5.44 15.01
C LEU A 73 4.59 6.85 15.57
N GLN A 74 3.46 7.49 15.34
CA GLN A 74 3.14 8.81 15.91
C GLN A 74 3.20 8.79 17.44
N GLN A 75 2.63 7.76 18.08
CA GLN A 75 2.69 7.63 19.54
C GLN A 75 4.12 7.43 20.06
N ALA A 76 4.95 6.66 19.36
CA ALA A 76 6.35 6.44 19.70
C ALA A 76 7.16 7.74 19.54
N GLU A 77 6.96 8.46 18.43
CA GLU A 77 7.58 9.75 18.17
C GLU A 77 7.17 10.79 19.22
N GLU A 78 5.89 10.88 19.56
CA GLU A 78 5.40 11.78 20.59
C GLU A 78 6.02 11.47 21.96
N LYS A 79 6.05 10.21 22.38
CA LYS A 79 6.63 9.82 23.66
C LYS A 79 8.14 10.10 23.71
N GLY A 80 8.86 9.76 22.64
CA GLY A 80 10.30 10.02 22.51
C GLY A 80 10.60 11.52 22.51
N ASN A 81 9.87 12.30 21.70
CA ASN A 81 10.01 13.75 21.62
C ASN A 81 9.64 14.43 22.95
N LYS A 82 8.59 13.99 23.64
CA LYS A 82 8.20 14.53 24.96
C LYS A 82 9.31 14.32 26.00
N ARG A 83 9.89 13.13 26.07
CA ARG A 83 11.01 12.83 27.00
C ARG A 83 12.25 13.68 26.70
N LEU A 84 12.70 13.71 25.44
CA LEU A 84 13.86 14.53 25.06
C LEU A 84 13.63 16.02 25.24
N LYS A 85 12.42 16.52 24.94
CA LYS A 85 12.04 17.92 25.17
C LYS A 85 12.05 18.27 26.66
N HIS A 86 11.63 17.36 27.54
CA HIS A 86 11.71 17.59 28.98
C HIS A 86 13.17 17.71 29.46
N VAL A 87 14.05 16.82 28.99
CA VAL A 87 15.49 16.91 29.28
C VAL A 87 16.07 18.21 28.74
N ALA A 88 15.80 18.57 27.48
CA ALA A 88 16.26 19.82 26.89
C ALA A 88 15.79 21.04 27.69
N LYS A 89 14.54 21.08 28.14
CA LYS A 89 14.02 22.14 29.02
C LYS A 89 14.77 22.24 30.35
N ALA A 90 15.17 21.11 30.94
CA ALA A 90 15.95 21.13 32.17
C ALA A 90 17.33 21.78 31.95
N TYR A 91 18.01 21.48 30.84
CA TYR A 91 19.27 22.14 30.47
C TYR A 91 19.07 23.61 30.10
N GLU A 92 17.97 23.97 29.44
CA GLU A 92 17.62 25.37 29.13
C GLU A 92 17.33 26.24 30.36
N ALA A 93 16.95 25.63 31.48
CA ALA A 93 16.67 26.33 32.73
C ALA A 93 17.95 26.59 33.55
N MET A 94 19.07 25.96 33.18
CA MET A 94 20.36 26.15 33.85
C MET A 94 21.09 27.39 33.28
N PRO A 95 22.04 27.95 34.06
CA PRO A 95 23.04 28.86 33.51
C PRO A 95 23.78 28.21 32.32
N PRO A 96 24.10 28.98 31.26
CA PRO A 96 24.75 28.44 30.06
C PRO A 96 26.05 27.68 30.34
N GLU A 97 26.84 28.14 31.30
CA GLU A 97 28.12 27.57 31.72
C GLU A 97 27.93 26.18 32.35
N ASP A 98 26.97 26.06 33.27
CA ASP A 98 26.63 24.78 33.93
C ASP A 98 26.08 23.77 32.93
N ALA A 99 25.20 24.21 32.03
CA ALA A 99 24.67 23.38 30.96
C ALA A 99 25.80 22.89 30.04
N ALA A 100 26.73 23.75 29.66
CA ALA A 100 27.87 23.40 28.82
C ALA A 100 28.82 22.41 29.49
N ALA A 101 29.12 22.57 30.78
CA ALA A 101 29.93 21.64 31.54
C ALA A 101 29.28 20.24 31.58
N ARG A 102 27.98 20.17 31.87
CA ARG A 102 27.22 18.91 31.91
C ARG A 102 27.10 18.24 30.54
N ILE A 103 26.79 19.01 29.49
CA ILE A 103 26.76 18.50 28.10
C ILE A 103 28.14 18.01 27.66
N SER A 104 29.21 18.65 28.14
CA SER A 104 30.58 18.22 27.89
C SER A 104 30.94 16.90 28.58
N GLY A 105 30.19 16.45 29.59
CA GLY A 105 30.31 15.11 30.16
C GLY A 105 29.57 14.02 29.36
N LEU A 106 28.67 14.39 28.45
CA LEU A 106 27.86 13.43 27.70
C LEU A 106 28.59 12.89 26.45
N ASP A 107 28.15 11.70 26.02
CA ASP A 107 28.49 11.17 24.71
C ASP A 107 27.94 12.09 23.60
N THR A 108 28.64 12.10 22.47
CA THR A 108 28.37 13.02 21.35
C THR A 108 26.93 12.87 20.84
N LYS A 109 26.40 11.64 20.76
CA LYS A 109 25.05 11.38 20.21
C LYS A 109 23.95 11.88 21.14
N THR A 110 24.14 11.77 22.44
CA THR A 110 23.18 12.26 23.44
C THR A 110 23.21 13.78 23.55
N ALA A 111 24.41 14.38 23.59
CA ALA A 111 24.59 15.83 23.56
C ALA A 111 23.88 16.48 22.36
N VAL A 112 24.09 15.93 21.16
CA VAL A 112 23.45 16.40 19.93
C VAL A 112 21.93 16.31 20.01
N ARG A 113 21.38 15.19 20.50
CA ARG A 113 19.92 15.01 20.63
C ARG A 113 19.29 16.00 21.60
N ILE A 114 19.97 16.36 22.68
CA ILE A 114 19.51 17.36 23.64
C ILE A 114 19.56 18.75 23.00
N LEU A 115 20.72 19.13 22.44
CA LEU A 115 20.93 20.44 21.80
C LEU A 115 19.92 20.71 20.67
N LEU A 116 19.59 19.70 19.86
CA LEU A 116 18.58 19.80 18.79
C LEU A 116 17.15 20.01 19.30
N LYS A 117 16.87 19.63 20.55
CA LYS A 117 15.55 19.82 21.18
C LYS A 117 15.48 21.08 22.04
N MET A 118 16.60 21.77 22.23
CA MET A 118 16.64 23.05 22.93
C MET A 118 16.17 24.20 22.02
N ASN A 119 15.72 25.30 22.62
CA ASN A 119 15.52 26.56 21.95
C ASN A 119 16.84 27.03 21.32
N SER A 120 16.81 27.38 20.04
CA SER A 120 18.01 27.70 19.25
C SER A 120 18.90 28.77 19.88
N LYS A 121 18.30 29.81 20.50
CA LYS A 121 19.07 30.87 21.16
C LYS A 121 19.82 30.35 22.38
N LYS A 122 19.14 29.57 23.24
CA LYS A 122 19.75 28.97 24.44
C LYS A 122 20.79 27.91 24.07
N ALA A 123 20.51 27.09 23.06
CA ALA A 123 21.48 26.14 22.52
C ALA A 123 22.75 26.85 22.02
N GLY A 124 22.60 27.99 21.33
CA GLY A 124 23.72 28.82 20.89
C GLY A 124 24.57 29.34 22.06
N LEU A 125 23.93 29.83 23.13
CA LEU A 125 24.64 30.28 24.34
C LEU A 125 25.43 29.14 24.99
N VAL A 126 24.80 27.97 25.14
CA VAL A 126 25.47 26.78 25.69
C VAL A 126 26.63 26.32 24.81
N MET A 127 26.44 26.29 23.49
CA MET A 127 27.50 25.94 22.53
C MET A 127 28.69 26.91 22.60
N GLY A 128 28.43 28.20 22.88
CA GLY A 128 29.48 29.21 23.07
C GLY A 128 30.33 28.97 24.32
N MET A 129 29.81 28.25 25.31
CA MET A 129 30.51 27.88 26.54
C MET A 129 31.20 26.50 26.47
N ILE A 130 30.99 25.73 25.39
CA ILE A 130 31.65 24.45 25.16
C ILE A 130 33.02 24.66 24.50
N GLU A 131 34.01 23.87 24.90
CA GLU A 131 35.37 23.86 24.31
C GLU A 131 35.33 23.70 22.78
N THR A 132 36.12 24.51 22.07
CA THR A 132 36.03 24.70 20.61
C THR A 132 36.09 23.41 19.81
N LYS A 133 36.97 22.47 20.17
CA LYS A 133 37.11 21.19 19.47
C LYS A 133 35.87 20.31 19.66
N LYS A 134 35.32 20.26 20.89
CA LYS A 134 34.06 19.53 21.15
C LYS A 134 32.86 20.21 20.49
N ALA A 135 32.72 21.53 20.58
CA ALA A 135 31.66 22.28 19.90
C ALA A 135 31.67 22.02 18.39
N THR A 136 32.86 22.09 17.76
CA THR A 136 33.04 21.76 16.33
C THR A 136 32.55 20.36 15.99
N ARG A 137 32.87 19.36 16.82
CA ARG A 137 32.42 17.99 16.63
C ARG A 137 30.89 17.88 16.73
N LEU A 138 30.30 18.49 17.76
CA LEU A 138 28.83 18.50 17.93
C LEU A 138 28.13 19.15 16.74
N THR A 139 28.64 20.28 16.23
CA THR A 139 28.11 20.95 15.04
C THR A 139 28.20 20.07 13.80
N LYS A 140 29.33 19.38 13.58
CA LYS A 140 29.48 18.43 12.46
C LYS A 140 28.45 17.30 12.55
N GLU A 141 28.24 16.74 13.73
CA GLU A 141 27.26 15.68 13.93
C GLU A 141 25.82 16.18 13.76
N ILE A 142 25.50 17.39 14.23
CA ILE A 142 24.22 18.05 13.96
C ILE A 142 23.98 18.21 12.45
N ALA A 143 24.99 18.67 11.71
CA ALA A 143 24.90 18.87 10.27
C ALA A 143 24.66 17.56 9.50
N LYS A 144 25.24 16.44 9.97
CA LYS A 144 25.04 15.11 9.37
C LYS A 144 23.64 14.53 9.59
N LEU A 145 22.94 14.93 10.65
CA LEU A 145 21.61 14.43 10.98
C LEU A 145 20.50 14.99 10.09
N LYS A 146 20.79 15.98 9.23
CA LYS A 146 19.87 16.38 8.16
C LYS A 146 19.92 15.33 7.03
N LYS A 147 19.04 14.33 7.10
CA LYS A 147 18.45 13.61 5.97
C LYS A 147 17.15 12.97 6.41
#